data_AF-A0A5S9M9T6-F1
#
_entry.id   AF-A0A5S9M9T6-F1
#
_cell.length_a   1.000
_cell.length_b   1.000
_cell.length_c   1.000
_cell.angle_alpha   90.00
_cell.angle_beta   90.00
_cell.angle_gamma   90.00
#
_symmetry.space_group_name_H-M   'P 1'
#
loop_
_entity.id
_entity.type
_entity.pdbx_description
1 polymer ?
#
loop_
_entity_poly.entity_id
_entity_poly.type
_entity_poly.pdbx_seq_one_letter_code
_entity_poly.pdbx_strand_id
1 'polypeptide(L)'
;MTLEADLNETNQYYLVNGIAVIHKKPTPVQIVNVDLKKRSAAVIKEAYFKQSSTTDYNGVYKGRYIDFEAKETKSTTSFPLKNFHDHQIEHMKQVEKQGGICFVIISAFGSVYYLPASDLFFLLGAAAKKTAVNPLVKTN
;
A
#
# COMPACT_ATOMS: atom_id res chain seq x y z
N MET A 1 14.97 -1.11 -10.80
CA MET A 1 14.02 -1.91 -10.00
C MET A 1 12.81 -1.03 -9.74
N THR A 2 11.62 -1.61 -9.56
CA THR A 2 10.40 -0.86 -9.21
C THR A 2 10.24 -0.85 -7.68
N LEU A 3 9.54 0.14 -7.13
CA LEU A 3 9.29 0.18 -5.67
C LEU A 3 8.63 -1.12 -5.18
N GLU A 4 7.72 -1.69 -5.98
CA GLU A 4 7.07 -2.96 -5.65
C GLU A 4 8.05 -4.13 -5.55
N ALA A 5 9.02 -4.22 -6.47
CA ALA A 5 10.03 -5.30 -6.44
C ALA A 5 10.89 -5.19 -5.17
N ASP A 6 11.35 -3.98 -4.86
CA ASP A 6 12.18 -3.71 -3.67
C ASP A 6 11.42 -4.03 -2.37
N LEU A 7 10.12 -3.70 -2.31
CA LEU A 7 9.28 -4.02 -1.16
C LEU A 7 9.01 -5.52 -1.02
N ASN A 8 8.81 -6.23 -2.13
CA ASN A 8 8.62 -7.68 -2.09
C ASN A 8 9.89 -8.39 -1.60
N GLU A 9 11.07 -7.97 -2.08
CA GLU A 9 12.35 -8.49 -1.61
C GLU A 9 12.58 -8.17 -0.12
N THR A 10 12.29 -6.92 0.28
CA THR A 10 12.40 -6.47 1.68
C THR A 10 11.48 -7.26 2.61
N ASN A 11 10.21 -7.46 2.23
CA ASN A 11 9.25 -8.23 3.01
C ASN A 11 9.66 -9.70 3.10
N GLN A 12 10.20 -10.27 2.03
CA GLN A 12 10.75 -11.63 2.06
C GLN A 12 11.95 -11.71 3.00
N TYR A 13 12.85 -10.72 2.97
CA TYR A 13 13.97 -10.63 3.90
C TYR A 13 13.48 -10.58 5.36
N TYR A 14 12.47 -9.77 5.67
CA TYR A 14 11.91 -9.72 7.02
C TYR A 14 11.29 -11.05 7.46
N LEU A 15 10.62 -11.76 6.54
CA LEU A 15 9.99 -13.04 6.82
C LEU A 15 11.03 -14.13 7.13
N VAL A 16 12.05 -14.30 6.28
CA VAL A 16 13.05 -15.37 6.45
C VAL A 16 13.94 -15.16 7.67
N ASN A 17 14.11 -13.91 8.11
CA ASN A 17 14.89 -13.56 9.29
C ASN A 17 14.04 -13.45 10.57
N GLY A 18 12.74 -13.74 10.52
CA GLY A 18 11.86 -13.66 11.68
C GLY A 18 11.69 -12.25 12.26
N ILE A 19 11.87 -11.21 11.43
CA ILE A 19 11.77 -9.79 11.84
C ILE A 19 10.30 -9.35 11.84
N ALA A 20 9.59 -9.60 10.76
CA ALA A 20 8.17 -9.26 10.57
C ALA A 20 7.52 -10.21 9.56
N VAL A 21 6.20 -10.38 9.64
CA VAL A 21 5.41 -11.16 8.68
C VAL A 21 4.50 -10.19 7.94
N ILE A 22 4.91 -9.74 6.76
CA ILE A 22 4.22 -8.73 5.94
C ILE A 22 4.10 -9.27 4.52
N HIS A 23 2.91 -9.13 3.93
CA HIS A 23 2.63 -9.59 2.56
C HIS A 23 1.90 -8.51 1.76
N LYS A 24 2.10 -8.55 0.44
CA LYS A 24 1.26 -7.84 -0.51
C LYS A 24 -0.04 -8.60 -0.70
N LYS A 25 -1.18 -7.90 -0.65
CA LYS A 25 -2.48 -8.44 -1.01
C LYS A 25 -2.52 -8.70 -2.52
N PRO A 26 -3.06 -9.85 -2.95
CA PRO A 26 -3.18 -10.15 -4.38
C PRO A 26 -4.16 -9.18 -5.04
N THR A 27 -3.95 -8.92 -6.33
CA THR A 27 -4.87 -8.09 -7.12
C THR A 27 -6.29 -8.67 -7.06
N PRO A 28 -7.29 -7.90 -6.62
CA PRO A 28 -8.64 -8.41 -6.45
C PRO A 28 -9.28 -8.68 -7.82
N VAL A 29 -9.73 -9.92 -8.01
CA VAL A 29 -10.42 -10.38 -9.23
C VAL A 29 -11.75 -11.03 -8.87
N GLN A 30 -12.79 -10.72 -9.64
CA GLN A 30 -14.05 -11.43 -9.63
C GLN A 30 -13.95 -12.60 -10.60
N ILE A 31 -13.89 -13.81 -10.07
CA ILE A 31 -13.92 -15.03 -10.88
C ILE A 31 -15.36 -15.30 -11.31
N VAL A 32 -15.58 -15.48 -12.62
CA VAL A 32 -16.90 -15.72 -13.21
C VAL A 32 -17.04 -17.15 -13.69
N ASN A 33 -16.00 -17.68 -14.34
CA ASN A 33 -16.02 -19.03 -14.88
C ASN A 33 -14.71 -19.77 -14.55
N VAL A 34 -14.86 -20.99 -14.03
CA VAL A 34 -13.74 -21.88 -13.67
C VAL A 34 -13.99 -23.25 -14.28
N ASP A 35 -12.98 -23.76 -14.97
CA ASP A 35 -12.94 -25.13 -15.47
C ASP A 35 -12.27 -26.03 -14.42
N LEU A 36 -13.01 -27.04 -13.94
CA LEU A 36 -12.61 -27.92 -12.82
C LEU A 36 -12.37 -29.37 -13.27
N LYS A 37 -11.56 -29.59 -14.32
CA LYS A 37 -11.26 -30.96 -14.80
C LYS A 37 -10.67 -31.88 -13.72
N LYS A 38 -9.85 -31.34 -12.79
CA LYS A 38 -9.40 -31.95 -11.52
C LYS A 38 -9.14 -30.83 -10.50
N ARG A 39 -9.34 -31.05 -9.19
CA ARG A 39 -9.14 -30.01 -8.15
C ARG A 39 -7.71 -29.40 -8.16
N SER A 40 -6.70 -30.16 -8.56
CA SER A 40 -5.31 -29.70 -8.71
C SER A 40 -5.03 -28.93 -10.01
N ALA A 41 -6.04 -28.74 -10.86
CA ALA A 41 -5.93 -28.16 -12.19
C ALA A 41 -7.09 -27.20 -12.50
N ALA A 42 -7.60 -26.49 -11.49
CA ALA A 42 -8.63 -25.47 -11.68
C ALA A 42 -8.08 -24.34 -12.58
N VAL A 43 -8.78 -24.05 -13.69
CA VAL A 43 -8.38 -23.00 -14.63
C VAL A 43 -9.45 -21.92 -14.64
N ILE A 44 -9.08 -20.69 -14.28
CA ILE A 44 -9.95 -19.51 -14.44
C ILE A 44 -10.08 -19.24 -15.94
N LYS A 45 -11.31 -19.30 -16.47
CA LYS A 45 -11.62 -19.04 -17.88
C LYS A 45 -12.08 -17.61 -18.12
N GLU A 46 -12.72 -17.00 -17.12
CA GLU A 46 -13.25 -15.65 -17.19
C GLU A 46 -13.17 -14.99 -15.80
N ALA A 47 -12.61 -13.78 -15.75
CA ALA A 47 -12.58 -12.97 -14.55
C ALA A 47 -12.55 -11.47 -14.90
N TYR A 48 -13.07 -10.65 -13.99
CA TYR A 48 -13.05 -9.18 -14.08
C TYR A 48 -12.21 -8.60 -12.94
N PHE A 49 -11.39 -7.60 -13.23
CA PHE A 49 -10.70 -6.86 -12.16
C PHE A 49 -11.73 -6.13 -11.29
N LYS A 50 -11.53 -6.20 -9.97
CA LYS A 50 -12.26 -5.36 -9.02
C LYS A 50 -11.38 -4.20 -8.57
N GLN A 51 -12.02 -3.10 -8.20
CA GLN A 51 -11.35 -2.06 -7.44
C GLN A 51 -11.01 -2.61 -6.05
N SER A 52 -9.76 -2.41 -5.60
CA SER A 52 -9.39 -2.71 -4.22
C SER A 52 -10.18 -1.79 -3.28
N SER A 53 -10.60 -2.30 -2.13
CA SER A 53 -11.21 -1.48 -1.07
C SER A 53 -10.22 -1.14 0.05
N THR A 54 -8.99 -1.64 -0.04
CA THR A 54 -7.96 -1.51 1.02
C THR A 54 -6.60 -1.18 0.43
N THR A 55 -5.65 -0.84 1.29
CA THR A 55 -4.21 -0.74 0.99
C THR A 55 -3.60 -2.06 0.53
N ASP A 56 -2.45 -1.99 -0.15
CA ASP A 56 -1.83 -3.16 -0.80
C ASP A 56 -1.02 -4.05 0.14
N TYR A 57 -0.47 -3.55 1.26
CA TYR A 57 0.40 -4.36 2.14
C TYR A 57 -0.12 -4.39 3.57
N ASN A 58 -0.06 -5.56 4.20
CA ASN A 58 -0.31 -5.68 5.63
C ASN A 58 0.40 -6.87 6.27
N GLY A 59 0.42 -6.89 7.60
CA GLY A 59 1.12 -7.91 8.35
C GLY A 59 1.16 -7.67 9.85
N VAL A 60 2.12 -8.34 10.49
CA VAL A 60 2.36 -8.23 11.93
C VAL A 60 3.85 -8.00 12.23
N TYR A 61 4.10 -7.09 13.18
CA TYR A 61 5.41 -6.85 13.74
C TYR A 61 5.27 -6.67 15.26
N LYS A 62 6.00 -7.48 16.05
CA LYS A 62 5.98 -7.43 17.53
C LYS A 62 4.56 -7.41 18.12
N GLY A 63 3.67 -8.25 17.59
CA GLY A 63 2.28 -8.35 18.05
C GLY A 63 1.36 -7.19 17.62
N ARG A 64 1.83 -6.24 16.81
CA ARG A 64 1.04 -5.12 16.30
C ARG A 64 0.73 -5.29 14.81
N TYR A 65 -0.48 -4.92 14.43
CA TYR A 65 -0.90 -4.89 13.03
C TYR A 65 -0.17 -3.76 12.29
N ILE A 66 0.41 -4.10 11.13
CA ILE A 66 1.05 -3.19 10.20
C ILE A 66 0.22 -3.15 8.92
N ASP A 67 -0.02 -1.96 8.39
CA ASP A 67 -0.79 -1.74 7.16
C ASP A 67 -0.20 -0.56 6.39
N PHE A 68 0.18 -0.76 5.15
CA PHE A 68 0.73 0.34 4.36
C PHE A 68 0.40 0.26 2.88
N GLU A 69 0.46 1.43 2.26
CA GLU A 69 0.42 1.61 0.83
C GLU A 69 1.82 1.96 0.30
N ALA A 70 2.09 1.64 -0.97
CA ALA A 70 3.30 2.04 -1.65
C ALA A 70 2.97 2.76 -2.95
N LYS A 71 3.49 3.97 -3.15
CA LYS A 71 3.31 4.71 -4.39
C LYS A 71 4.65 5.24 -4.90
N GLU A 72 4.89 5.06 -6.19
CA GLU A 72 6.03 5.66 -6.88
C GLU A 72 5.54 6.77 -7.83
N THR A 73 6.36 7.81 -8.00
CA THR A 73 6.13 8.82 -9.03
C THR A 73 7.38 9.05 -9.86
N LYS A 74 7.21 9.20 -11.16
CA LYS A 74 8.26 9.65 -12.08
C LYS A 74 8.33 11.18 -12.19
N SER A 75 7.37 11.88 -11.57
CA SER A 75 7.37 13.34 -11.53
C SER A 75 8.59 13.83 -10.75
N THR A 76 9.32 14.78 -11.34
CA THR A 76 10.53 15.36 -10.74
C THR A 76 10.24 16.56 -9.85
N THR A 77 9.02 17.09 -9.88
CA THR A 77 8.65 18.36 -9.21
C THR A 77 7.63 18.22 -8.11
N SER A 78 6.79 17.18 -8.13
CA SER A 78 5.74 16.98 -7.11
C SER A 78 5.25 15.55 -7.04
N PHE A 79 4.86 15.10 -5.84
CA PHE A 79 4.13 13.85 -5.66
C PHE A 79 2.61 14.15 -5.71
N PRO A 80 1.85 13.63 -6.69
CA PRO A 80 0.43 13.89 -6.79
C PRO A 80 -0.34 13.12 -5.72
N LEU A 81 -0.87 13.81 -4.70
CA LEU A 81 -1.72 13.20 -3.67
C LEU A 81 -3.01 12.58 -4.23
N LYS A 82 -3.43 12.96 -5.45
CA LYS A 82 -4.55 12.31 -6.19
C LYS A 82 -4.34 10.82 -6.49
N ASN A 83 -3.13 10.30 -6.29
CA ASN A 83 -2.83 8.89 -6.47
C ASN A 83 -3.37 8.00 -5.33
N PHE A 84 -3.87 8.59 -4.25
CA PHE A 84 -4.62 7.89 -3.22
C PHE A 84 -6.11 7.98 -3.51
N HIS A 85 -6.77 6.82 -3.56
CA HIS A 85 -8.21 6.77 -3.73
C HIS A 85 -8.92 6.89 -2.37
N ASP A 86 -10.14 7.44 -2.36
CA ASP A 86 -10.90 7.70 -1.13
C ASP A 86 -11.08 6.46 -0.26
N HIS A 87 -11.30 5.29 -0.89
CA HIS A 87 -11.43 4.02 -0.17
C HIS A 87 -10.16 3.63 0.60
N GLN A 88 -8.97 3.98 0.09
CA GLN A 88 -7.70 3.71 0.76
C GLN A 88 -7.59 4.58 2.00
N ILE A 89 -7.90 5.88 1.87
CA ILE A 89 -7.87 6.82 2.99
C ILE A 89 -8.87 6.42 4.08
N GLU A 90 -10.08 6.01 3.69
CA GLU A 90 -11.08 5.54 4.65
C GLU A 90 -10.63 4.27 5.36
N HIS A 91 -10.08 3.29 4.63
CA HIS A 91 -9.48 2.09 5.23
C HIS A 91 -8.39 2.43 6.24
N MET A 92 -7.44 3.31 5.87
CA MET A 92 -6.33 3.72 6.75
C MET A 92 -6.84 4.38 8.04
N LYS A 93 -7.88 5.21 7.97
CA LYS A 93 -8.53 5.79 9.17
C LYS A 93 -9.12 4.72 10.08
N GLN A 94 -9.79 3.71 9.50
CA GLN A 94 -10.34 2.61 10.29
C GLN A 94 -9.23 1.77 10.95
N VAL A 95 -8.09 1.57 10.29
CA VAL A 95 -6.93 0.88 10.87
C VAL A 95 -6.36 1.66 12.06
N GLU A 96 -6.11 2.97 11.91
CA GLU A 96 -5.59 3.80 13.01
C GLU A 96 -6.57 3.84 14.19
N LYS A 97 -7.88 3.91 13.92
CA LYS A 97 -8.92 3.89 14.95
C LYS A 97 -8.87 2.62 15.82
N GLN A 98 -8.39 1.50 15.27
CA GLN A 98 -8.20 0.24 16.00
C GLN A 98 -6.79 0.08 16.60
N GLY A 99 -5.93 1.11 16.53
CA GLY A 99 -4.57 1.08 17.07
C GLY A 99 -3.53 0.39 16.16
N GLY A 100 -3.90 0.09 14.91
CA GLY A 100 -2.96 -0.41 13.90
C GLY A 100 -1.93 0.64 13.50
N ILE A 101 -0.73 0.19 13.11
CA ILE A 101 0.30 1.08 12.58
C ILE A 101 0.05 1.22 11.08
N CYS A 102 -0.34 2.42 10.65
CA CYS A 102 -0.68 2.70 9.27
C CYS A 102 0.19 3.81 8.67
N PHE A 103 0.73 3.59 7.48
CA PHE A 103 1.62 4.55 6.80
C PHE A 103 1.64 4.35 5.30
N VAL A 104 2.36 5.21 4.59
CA VAL A 104 2.65 5.09 3.17
C VAL A 104 4.14 5.18 2.92
N ILE A 105 4.63 4.33 2.02
CA ILE A 105 5.96 4.44 1.44
C ILE A 105 5.87 5.15 0.10
N ILE A 106 6.59 6.26 -0.03
CA ILE A 106 6.61 7.07 -1.25
C ILE A 106 7.99 7.01 -1.87
N SER A 107 8.09 6.53 -3.11
CA SER A 107 9.31 6.67 -3.91
C SER A 107 9.17 7.87 -4.86
N ALA A 108 9.97 8.91 -4.61
CA ALA A 108 9.95 10.16 -5.37
C ALA A 108 11.31 10.85 -5.33
N PHE A 109 11.67 11.58 -6.38
CA PHE A 109 12.88 12.43 -6.39
C PHE A 109 14.19 11.68 -6.09
N GLY A 110 14.29 10.41 -6.48
CA GLY A 110 15.45 9.56 -6.19
C GLY A 110 15.61 9.20 -4.71
N SER A 111 14.55 9.29 -3.92
CA SER A 111 14.54 8.92 -2.50
C SER A 111 13.26 8.17 -2.15
N VAL A 112 13.32 7.41 -1.05
CA VAL A 112 12.17 6.71 -0.47
C VAL A 112 11.83 7.38 0.85
N TYR A 113 10.54 7.65 1.07
CA TYR A 113 10.03 8.36 2.23
C TYR A 113 9.01 7.50 2.97
N TYR A 114 9.06 7.59 4.29
CA TYR A 114 8.04 7.08 5.19
C TYR A 114 7.09 8.22 5.57
N LEU A 115 5.80 8.06 5.33
CA LEU A 115 4.77 9.03 5.67
C LEU A 115 3.70 8.38 6.56
N PRO A 116 3.60 8.74 7.85
CA PRO A 116 2.50 8.31 8.71
C PRO A 116 1.13 8.61 8.09
N ALA A 117 0.14 7.74 8.31
CA ALA A 117 -1.21 7.96 7.79
C ALA A 117 -1.84 9.25 8.33
N SER A 118 -1.63 9.57 9.61
CA SER A 118 -2.01 10.86 10.22
C SER A 118 -1.54 12.09 9.41
N ASP A 119 -0.29 12.06 8.96
CA ASP A 119 0.32 13.18 8.23
C ASP A 119 -0.24 13.27 6.81
N LEU A 120 -0.50 12.11 6.19
CA LEU A 120 -1.22 12.04 4.92
C LEU A 120 -2.61 12.66 5.03
N PHE A 121 -3.36 12.38 6.10
CA PHE A 121 -4.70 12.95 6.29
C PHE A 121 -4.65 14.46 6.46
N PHE A 122 -3.67 14.96 7.22
CA PHE A 122 -3.43 16.39 7.38
C PHE A 122 -3.13 17.06 6.04
N LEU A 123 -2.24 16.45 5.24
CA LEU A 123 -1.88 16.93 3.90
C LEU A 123 -3.07 16.99 2.95
N LEU A 124 -3.91 15.94 2.94
CA LEU A 124 -5.11 15.90 2.10
C LEU A 124 -6.13 16.97 2.51
N GLY A 125 -6.30 17.18 3.82
CA GLY A 125 -7.15 18.25 4.36
C GLY A 125 -6.64 19.65 4.06
N ALA A 126 -5.32 19.85 4.08
CA ALA A 126 -4.67 21.12 3.74
C ALA A 126 -4.66 21.40 2.24
N ALA A 127 -4.44 20.38 1.40
CA ALA A 127 -4.48 20.50 -0.06
C ALA A 127 -5.86 20.92 -0.57
N ALA A 128 -6.95 20.46 0.08
CA ALA A 128 -8.30 20.95 -0.18
C ALA A 128 -8.50 22.45 0.15
N LYS A 129 -7.59 23.05 0.94
CA LYS A 129 -7.64 24.45 1.40
C LYS A 129 -6.63 25.40 0.74
N LYS A 130 -5.79 24.92 -0.19
CA LYS A 130 -4.75 25.58 -1.02
C LYS A 130 -3.34 25.02 -0.75
N THR A 131 -2.69 24.66 -1.86
CA THR A 131 -1.26 24.53 -2.14
C THR A 131 -0.31 24.72 -0.95
N ALA A 132 0.11 23.62 -0.31
CA ALA A 132 1.18 23.65 0.69
C ALA A 132 2.33 22.72 0.27
N VAL A 133 3.53 23.28 0.34
CA VAL A 133 4.81 22.71 -0.05
C VAL A 133 5.30 21.70 1.01
N ASN A 134 5.48 20.46 0.55
CA ASN A 134 6.33 19.34 0.98
C ASN A 134 6.70 19.14 2.48
N PRO A 135 6.07 18.19 3.20
CA PRO A 135 6.51 17.73 4.52
C PRO A 135 7.04 16.27 4.48
N LEU A 136 7.72 15.86 3.41
CA LEU A 136 8.33 14.52 3.38
C LEU A 136 9.55 14.47 4.30
N VAL A 137 9.44 13.77 5.42
CA VAL A 137 10.56 13.45 6.31
C VAL A 137 11.41 12.37 5.64
N LYS A 138 12.69 12.65 5.41
CA LYS A 138 13.66 11.64 4.92
C LYS A 138 13.91 10.61 6.03
N THR A 139 13.85 9.33 5.68
CA THR A 139 14.41 8.27 6.52
C THR A 139 15.91 8.20 6.27
N ASN A 140 16.70 8.25 7.35
CA ASN A 140 18.16 8.07 7.32
C ASN A 140 18.54 6.62 7.05
#